data_AF-A0A5D5ALN5-F1
#
_entry.id   AF-A0A5D5ALN5-F1
#
_cell.length_a   1.000
_cell.length_b   1.000
_cell.length_c   1.000
_cell.angle_alpha   90.00
_cell.angle_beta   90.00
_cell.angle_gamma   90.00
#
_symmetry.space_group_name_H-M   'P 1'
#
loop_
_entity.id
_entity.type
_entity.pdbx_description
1 polymer ?
#
loop_
_entity_poly.entity_id
_entity_poly.type
_entity_poly.pdbx_seq_one_letter_code
_entity_poly.pdbx_strand_id
1 'polypeptide(L)'
;MTAVNRYRVVLAVGGAVAANLAVLALALMTVGAGGFDPFAVPPVAIASAVGAIGGVVVYEGFKRAFGDAADRWFVIVALLVTALSFLTLQQAATFEGATTGRLAFLGAMHVVAAAVVVAVLVDWEAV
;
A
#
# COMPACT_ATOMS: atom_id res chain seq x y z
N MET A 1 -7.08 12.17 -23.83
CA MET A 1 -6.93 11.52 -22.51
C MET A 1 -5.45 11.23 -22.27
N THR A 2 -4.87 11.82 -21.23
CA THR A 2 -3.44 11.68 -20.90
C THR A 2 -3.23 10.51 -19.93
N ALA A 3 -2.40 9.56 -20.35
CA ALA A 3 -1.88 8.52 -19.46
C ALA A 3 -1.18 9.15 -18.25
N VAL A 4 -1.17 8.45 -17.12
CA VAL A 4 -0.43 8.82 -15.92
C VAL A 4 1.03 9.03 -16.30
N ASN A 5 1.56 10.18 -15.90
CA ASN A 5 2.94 10.52 -16.14
C ASN A 5 3.85 9.45 -15.50
N ARG A 6 4.82 8.93 -16.26
CA ARG A 6 5.83 7.97 -15.77
C ARG A 6 6.48 8.42 -14.47
N TYR A 7 6.68 9.71 -14.27
CA TYR A 7 7.20 10.25 -13.02
C TYR A 7 6.29 9.95 -11.82
N ARG A 8 4.96 10.11 -11.95
CA ARG A 8 4.00 9.76 -10.89
C ARG A 8 3.98 8.25 -10.62
N VAL A 9 4.13 7.43 -11.67
CA VAL A 9 4.25 5.97 -11.51
C VAL A 9 5.48 5.61 -10.68
N VAL A 10 6.64 6.16 -11.03
CA VAL A 10 7.90 5.93 -10.30
C VAL A 10 7.78 6.40 -8.85
N LEU A 11 7.19 7.57 -8.61
CA LEU A 11 6.98 8.08 -7.26
C LEU A 11 6.00 7.23 -6.46
N ALA A 12 4.91 6.75 -7.05
CA ALA A 12 3.93 5.91 -6.37
C ALA A 12 4.56 4.58 -5.94
N VAL A 13 5.26 3.90 -6.85
CA VAL A 13 5.89 2.60 -6.57
C VAL A 13 7.08 2.77 -5.63
N GLY A 14 8.02 3.66 -5.97
CA GLY A 14 9.22 3.90 -5.16
C GLY A 14 8.87 4.45 -3.78
N GLY A 15 7.90 5.36 -3.70
CA GLY A 15 7.40 5.92 -2.45
C GLY A 15 6.73 4.88 -1.58
N ALA A 16 5.87 4.01 -2.13
CA ALA A 16 5.21 2.96 -1.35
C ALA A 16 6.23 1.96 -0.79
N VAL A 17 7.22 1.55 -1.59
CA VAL A 17 8.31 0.67 -1.14
C VAL A 17 9.13 1.36 -0.05
N ALA A 18 9.60 2.59 -0.27
CA ALA A 18 10.42 3.30 0.69
C ALA A 18 9.67 3.55 2.01
N ALA A 19 8.40 3.94 1.94
CA ALA A 19 7.58 4.20 3.12
C ALA A 19 7.34 2.92 3.92
N ASN A 20 7.01 1.79 3.28
CA ASN A 20 6.84 0.53 3.99
C ASN A 20 8.15 -0.01 4.57
N LEU A 21 9.28 0.20 3.90
CA LEU A 21 10.59 -0.13 4.48
C LEU A 21 10.92 0.74 5.70
N ALA A 22 10.49 2.00 5.72
CA ALA A 22 10.61 2.85 6.90
C ALA A 22 9.72 2.36 8.05
N VAL A 23 8.47 1.96 7.76
CA VAL A 23 7.58 1.33 8.75
C VAL A 23 8.17 0.03 9.27
N LEU A 24 8.77 -0.79 8.40
CA LEU A 24 9.45 -2.03 8.79
C LEU A 24 10.63 -1.74 9.70
N ALA A 25 11.49 -0.79 9.34
CA ALA A 25 12.62 -0.40 10.19
C ALA A 25 12.15 0.02 11.59
N LEU A 26 11.09 0.83 11.68
CA LEU A 26 10.49 1.21 12.95
C LEU A 26 9.94 0.00 13.73
N ALA A 27 9.27 -0.93 13.04
CA ALA A 27 8.77 -2.15 13.65
C ALA A 27 9.90 -3.01 14.22
N LEU A 28 10.98 -3.20 13.46
CA LEU A 28 12.15 -3.97 13.91
C LEU A 28 12.81 -3.34 15.16
N MET A 29 12.84 -2.01 15.24
CA MET A 29 13.36 -1.26 16.39
C MET A 29 12.46 -1.32 17.64
N THR A 30 11.15 -1.48 17.46
CA THR A 30 10.17 -1.35 18.56
C THR A 30 9.59 -2.67 19.05
N VAL A 31 9.35 -3.63 18.15
CA VAL A 31 8.74 -4.93 18.46
C VAL A 31 9.65 -6.13 18.12
N GLY A 32 10.92 -5.83 17.80
CA GLY A 32 12.00 -6.80 17.63
C GLY A 32 12.03 -7.49 16.27
N ALA A 33 13.22 -7.94 15.87
CA ALA A 33 13.48 -8.47 14.52
C ALA A 33 13.28 -9.98 14.35
N GLY A 34 13.10 -10.74 15.43
CA GLY A 34 13.09 -12.21 15.40
C GLY A 34 11.69 -12.83 15.41
N GLY A 35 11.52 -13.89 14.61
CA GLY A 35 10.39 -14.81 14.73
C GLY A 35 9.05 -14.25 14.24
N PHE A 36 9.04 -13.42 13.20
CA PHE A 36 7.82 -13.07 12.48
C PHE A 36 8.18 -12.84 11.01
N ASP A 37 8.05 -13.90 10.21
CA ASP A 37 8.51 -13.94 8.81
C ASP A 37 8.03 -12.79 7.91
N PRO A 38 6.82 -12.22 8.09
CA PRO A 38 6.41 -11.03 7.33
C PRO A 38 7.31 -9.81 7.51
N PHE A 39 8.12 -9.73 8.58
CA PHE A 39 9.04 -8.63 8.86
C PHE A 39 10.41 -8.80 8.20
N ALA A 40 10.42 -9.25 6.95
CA ALA A 40 11.62 -9.34 6.14
C ALA A 40 11.61 -8.29 5.02
N VAL A 41 12.79 -7.75 4.72
CA VAL A 41 12.96 -6.70 3.70
C VAL A 41 12.46 -7.15 2.32
N PRO A 42 12.86 -8.32 1.77
CA PRO A 42 12.44 -8.70 0.42
C PRO A 42 10.91 -8.88 0.29
N PRO A 43 10.21 -9.60 1.19
CA PRO A 43 8.75 -9.70 1.14
C PRO A 43 8.05 -8.35 1.19
N VAL A 44 8.44 -7.46 2.10
CA VAL A 44 7.82 -6.13 2.24
C VAL A 44 8.04 -5.28 0.99
N ALA A 45 9.26 -5.26 0.45
CA ALA A 45 9.56 -4.50 -0.76
C ALA A 45 8.78 -5.02 -1.98
N ILE A 46 8.76 -6.34 -2.19
CA ILE A 46 8.06 -6.97 -3.31
C ILE A 46 6.55 -6.74 -3.20
N ALA A 47 5.95 -6.99 -2.03
CA ALA A 47 4.50 -6.82 -1.83
C ALA A 47 4.07 -5.35 -2.02
N SER A 48 4.87 -4.40 -1.52
CA SER A 48 4.63 -2.97 -1.70
C SER A 48 4.70 -2.56 -3.16
N ALA A 49 5.71 -3.05 -3.90
CA ALA A 49 5.86 -2.77 -5.32
C ALA A 49 4.69 -3.34 -6.14
N VAL A 50 4.31 -4.60 -5.90
CA VAL A 50 3.18 -5.26 -6.57
C VAL A 50 1.87 -4.53 -6.28
N GLY A 51 1.62 -4.19 -5.01
CA GLY A 51 0.43 -3.43 -4.61
C GLY A 51 0.36 -2.06 -5.30
N ALA A 52 1.47 -1.32 -5.33
CA ALA A 52 1.54 -0.01 -5.97
C ALA A 52 1.37 -0.09 -7.49
N ILE A 53 2.00 -1.06 -8.16
CA ILE A 53 1.82 -1.30 -9.60
C ILE A 53 0.35 -1.64 -9.89
N GLY A 54 -0.26 -2.51 -9.08
CA GLY A 54 -1.70 -2.82 -9.20
C GLY A 54 -2.56 -1.57 -9.06
N GLY A 55 -2.28 -0.72 -8.07
CA GLY A 55 -2.96 0.56 -7.89
C GLY A 55 -2.84 1.49 -9.10
N VAL A 56 -1.65 1.61 -9.69
CA VAL A 56 -1.43 2.39 -10.93
C VAL A 56 -2.28 1.84 -12.08
N VAL A 57 -2.30 0.52 -12.28
CA VAL A 57 -3.09 -0.13 -13.34
C VAL A 57 -4.59 0.12 -13.16
N VAL A 58 -5.09 -0.01 -11.93
CA VAL A 58 -6.51 0.26 -11.62
C VAL A 58 -6.84 1.74 -11.85
N TYR A 59 -6.00 2.65 -11.40
CA TYR A 59 -6.20 4.08 -11.59
C TYR A 59 -6.23 4.46 -13.08
N GLU A 60 -5.31 3.92 -13.88
CA GLU A 60 -5.33 4.07 -15.34
C GLU A 60 -6.61 3.55 -15.98
N GLY A 61 -7.07 2.37 -15.53
CA GLY A 61 -8.36 1.82 -15.95
C GLY A 61 -9.52 2.76 -15.63
N PHE A 62 -9.51 3.38 -14.44
CA PHE A 62 -10.56 4.30 -14.02
C PHE A 62 -10.51 5.62 -14.79
N LYS A 63 -9.33 6.19 -15.03
CA LYS A 63 -9.19 7.36 -15.92
C LYS A 63 -9.76 7.08 -17.30
N ARG A 64 -9.61 5.85 -17.80
CA ARG A 64 -10.15 5.42 -19.10
C ARG A 64 -11.67 5.26 -19.09
N ALA A 65 -12.22 4.71 -18.02
CA ALA A 65 -13.65 4.40 -17.93
C ALA A 65 -14.51 5.58 -17.47
N PHE A 66 -13.99 6.41 -16.56
CA PHE A 66 -14.77 7.41 -15.80
C PHE A 66 -14.32 8.86 -16.02
N GLY A 67 -13.21 9.10 -16.73
CA GLY A 67 -12.71 10.46 -16.99
C GLY A 67 -12.42 11.22 -15.69
N ASP A 68 -13.04 12.39 -15.53
CA ASP A 68 -12.83 13.28 -14.39
C ASP A 68 -13.32 12.67 -13.05
N ALA A 69 -14.27 11.73 -13.09
CA ALA A 69 -14.75 11.04 -11.88
C ALA A 69 -13.80 9.93 -11.39
N ALA A 70 -12.72 9.64 -12.12
CA ALA A 70 -11.81 8.54 -11.81
C ALA A 70 -11.17 8.66 -10.42
N ASP A 71 -10.83 9.87 -10.01
CA ASP A 71 -10.12 10.14 -8.76
C ASP A 71 -10.96 9.77 -7.55
N ARG A 72 -12.22 10.23 -7.53
CA ARG A 72 -13.19 9.89 -6.47
C ARG A 72 -13.42 8.38 -6.39
N TRP A 73 -13.63 7.71 -7.53
CA TRP A 73 -13.83 6.26 -7.55
C TRP A 73 -12.59 5.50 -7.11
N PHE A 74 -11.41 5.96 -7.51
CA PHE A 74 -10.15 5.35 -7.11
C PHE A 74 -9.93 5.45 -5.60
N VAL A 75 -10.21 6.61 -4.99
CA VAL A 75 -10.14 6.76 -3.53
C VAL A 75 -11.08 5.78 -2.83
N ILE A 76 -12.34 5.70 -3.26
CA ILE A 76 -13.33 4.77 -2.68
C ILE A 76 -12.83 3.32 -2.78
N VAL A 77 -12.38 2.90 -3.97
CA VAL A 77 -11.89 1.54 -4.17
C VAL A 77 -10.60 1.28 -3.38
N ALA A 78 -9.69 2.24 -3.30
CA ALA A 78 -8.49 2.13 -2.48
C ALA A 78 -8.84 1.96 -0.99
N LEU A 79 -9.83 2.70 -0.47
CA LEU A 79 -10.33 2.54 0.88
C LEU A 79 -10.93 1.15 1.10
N LEU A 80 -11.76 0.67 0.17
CA LEU A 80 -12.38 -0.66 0.25
C LEU A 80 -11.33 -1.78 0.18
N VAL A 81 -10.39 -1.71 -0.75
CA VAL A 81 -9.29 -2.69 -0.88
C VAL A 81 -8.39 -2.65 0.35
N THR A 82 -8.11 -1.46 0.88
CA THR A 82 -7.35 -1.32 2.14
C THR A 82 -8.11 -1.99 3.26
N ALA A 83 -9.41 -1.73 3.45
CA ALA A 83 -10.22 -2.38 4.48
C ALA A 83 -10.25 -3.92 4.31
N LEU A 84 -10.44 -4.42 3.08
CA LEU A 84 -10.41 -5.85 2.78
C LEU A 84 -9.05 -6.48 3.07
N SER A 85 -7.95 -5.73 2.90
CA SER A 85 -6.62 -6.24 3.21
C SER A 85 -6.43 -6.57 4.69
N PHE A 86 -7.20 -5.96 5.62
CA PHE A 86 -7.15 -6.33 7.03
C PHE A 86 -7.64 -7.75 7.29
N LEU A 87 -8.39 -8.36 6.36
CA LEU A 87 -8.75 -9.77 6.45
C LEU A 87 -7.52 -10.68 6.41
N THR A 88 -6.43 -10.26 5.76
CA THR A 88 -5.17 -11.04 5.73
C THR A 88 -4.45 -11.01 7.08
N LEU A 89 -4.80 -10.09 8.00
CA LEU A 89 -4.25 -10.09 9.36
C LEU A 89 -4.74 -11.28 10.19
N GLN A 90 -5.94 -11.82 9.89
CA GLN A 90 -6.43 -13.04 10.53
C GLN A 90 -5.53 -14.23 10.19
N GLN A 91 -5.12 -14.32 8.92
CA GLN A 91 -4.14 -15.32 8.51
C GLN A 91 -2.76 -15.05 9.12
N ALA A 92 -2.30 -13.79 9.13
CA ALA A 92 -1.01 -13.44 9.73
C ALA A 92 -0.94 -13.72 11.24
N ALA A 93 -2.08 -13.73 11.93
CA ALA A 93 -2.17 -14.07 13.35
C ALA A 93 -1.85 -15.55 13.66
N THR A 94 -1.83 -16.42 12.66
CA THR A 94 -1.47 -17.84 12.84
C THR A 94 0.02 -18.10 12.69
N PHE A 95 0.81 -17.11 12.27
CA PHE A 95 2.25 -17.24 12.13
C PHE A 95 2.97 -17.24 13.47
N GLU A 96 4.09 -17.94 13.51
CA GLU A 96 4.97 -17.92 14.67
C GLU A 96 5.39 -16.48 15.00
N GLY A 97 5.39 -16.17 16.30
CA GLY A 97 5.69 -14.85 16.86
C GLY A 97 4.80 -13.70 16.37
N ALA A 98 3.59 -14.00 15.88
CA ALA A 98 2.54 -13.00 15.74
C ALA A 98 2.19 -12.40 17.11
N THR A 99 2.28 -11.08 17.22
CA THR A 99 1.84 -10.32 18.40
C THR A 99 0.94 -9.18 17.95
N THR A 100 0.11 -8.64 18.85
CA THR A 100 -0.75 -7.49 18.54
C THR A 100 0.04 -6.32 17.97
N GLY A 101 1.23 -6.03 18.51
CA GLY A 101 2.10 -4.98 18.00
C GLY A 101 2.60 -5.25 16.59
N ARG A 102 3.05 -6.48 16.30
CA ARG A 102 3.52 -6.87 14.97
C ARG A 102 2.39 -6.85 13.93
N LEU A 103 1.21 -7.33 14.29
CA LEU A 103 0.02 -7.26 13.44
C LEU A 103 -0.44 -5.81 13.20
N ALA A 104 -0.32 -4.94 14.19
CA ALA A 104 -0.63 -3.51 14.03
C ALA A 104 0.34 -2.84 13.04
N PHE A 105 1.64 -3.11 13.13
CA PHE A 105 2.62 -2.63 12.15
C PHE A 105 2.38 -3.21 10.76
N LEU A 106 2.04 -4.50 10.65
CA LEU A 106 1.68 -5.11 9.38
C LEU A 106 0.45 -4.43 8.77
N GLY A 107 -0.61 -4.20 9.56
CA GLY A 107 -1.79 -3.43 9.14
C GLY A 107 -1.43 -2.00 8.72
N ALA A 108 -0.52 -1.34 9.44
CA ALA A 108 -0.04 -0.01 9.07
C ALA A 108 0.66 0.01 7.70
N MET A 109 1.43 -1.03 7.35
CA MET A 109 2.06 -1.13 6.03
C MET A 109 1.03 -1.22 4.88
N HIS A 110 -0.13 -1.85 5.11
CA HIS A 110 -1.22 -1.84 4.13
C HIS A 110 -1.75 -0.42 3.90
N VAL A 111 -2.00 0.30 5.00
CA VAL A 111 -2.51 1.67 4.95
C VAL A 111 -1.50 2.62 4.31
N VAL A 112 -0.22 2.52 4.67
CA VAL A 112 0.84 3.40 4.17
C VAL A 112 1.05 3.21 2.66
N ALA A 113 1.10 1.97 2.18
CA ALA A 113 1.20 1.72 0.74
C ALA A 113 0.02 2.33 -0.03
N ALA A 114 -1.21 2.09 0.42
CA ALA A 114 -2.40 2.65 -0.21
C ALA A 114 -2.41 4.18 -0.17
N ALA A 115 -2.09 4.77 0.99
CA ALA A 115 -2.06 6.21 1.19
C ALA A 115 -1.04 6.89 0.28
N VAL A 116 0.17 6.35 0.13
CA VAL A 116 1.19 6.91 -0.76
C VAL A 116 0.72 6.84 -2.22
N VAL A 117 0.19 5.70 -2.66
CA VAL A 117 -0.30 5.54 -4.03
C VAL A 117 -1.43 6.51 -4.33
N VAL A 118 -2.42 6.61 -3.44
CA VAL A 118 -3.54 7.55 -3.58
C VAL A 118 -3.03 8.99 -3.60
N ALA A 119 -2.21 9.39 -2.64
CA ALA A 119 -1.68 10.75 -2.56
C ALA A 119 -0.89 11.16 -3.80
N VAL A 120 -0.14 10.23 -4.40
CA VAL A 120 0.66 10.52 -5.59
C VAL A 120 -0.17 10.54 -6.87
N LEU A 121 -1.18 9.68 -7.00
CA LEU A 121 -1.92 9.49 -8.26
C LEU A 121 -3.17 10.36 -8.39
N VAL A 122 -3.85 10.66 -7.29
CA VAL A 122 -5.08 11.47 -7.27
C VAL A 122 -4.77 12.93 -7.46
N ASP A 123 -5.62 13.64 -8.19
CA ASP A 123 -5.70 15.09 -8.18
C ASP A 123 -6.72 15.53 -7.13
N TRP A 124 -6.24 16.14 -6.05
CA TRP A 124 -7.06 16.49 -4.90
C TRP A 124 -7.97 17.70 -5.13
N GLU A 125 -7.75 18.47 -6.20
CA GLU A 125 -8.65 19.58 -6.56
C GLU A 125 -9.95 19.07 -7.19
N ALA A 126 -9.98 17.81 -7.63
CA ALA A 126 -11.10 17.18 -8.32
C ALA A 126 -11.90 16.17 -7.47
N VAL A 127 -11.50 15.95 -6.21
CA VAL A 127 -12.14 15.01 -5.25
C VAL A 127 -13.02 15.75 -4.26
#